data_AF-A0A950PP41-F1
#
_entry.id   AF-A0A950PP41-F1
#
_cell.length_a   1.000
_cell.length_b   1.000
_cell.length_c   1.000
_cell.angle_alpha   90.00
_cell.angle_beta   90.00
_cell.angle_gamma   90.00
#
_symmetry.space_group_name_H-M   'P 1'
#
loop_
_entity.id
_entity.type
_entity.pdbx_description
1 polymer ?
#
loop_
_entity_poly.entity_id
_entity_poly.type
_entity_poly.pdbx_seq_one_letter_code
_entity_poly.pdbx_strand_id
1 'polypeptide(L)'
;MHALLLAATLAQVTPAPASSLTLSTTSVNLNPAQQQVVTLTGATPPLQATLEQRLVNVEVSPDGSALTITATQATGSDVLHLVDAAGAQADVSIRVAFNAGTIVPQQTLRVTGDPADPQWLAQEVQNAVLRATKAQPDATVTLGATPALSGALTPGESTQVEVPVQISGNGKYFDQRGSTVVNVENVAAPPFQPGILFYSDDPEHVTQDGLLFRGTVTPGTPARLYYYHDDAQ
;
A
#
# COMPACT_ATOMS: atom_id res chain seq x y z
N MET A 1 79.23 52.80 8.19
CA MET A 1 78.49 51.63 8.69
C MET A 1 77.07 51.71 8.14
N HIS A 2 76.80 51.02 7.03
CA HIS A 2 75.46 50.93 6.45
C HIS A 2 74.95 49.50 6.69
N ALA A 3 73.92 49.36 7.52
CA ALA A 3 73.30 48.08 7.83
C ALA A 3 72.20 47.80 6.78
N LEU A 4 72.38 46.73 6.02
CA LEU A 4 71.44 46.21 5.04
C LEU A 4 70.45 45.29 5.78
N LEU A 5 69.20 45.71 5.97
CA LEU A 5 68.13 44.84 6.47
C LEU A 5 67.61 43.99 5.30
N LEU A 6 67.87 42.67 5.35
CA LEU A 6 67.17 41.69 4.52
C LEU A 6 65.80 41.41 5.15
N ALA A 7 64.72 41.78 4.45
CA ALA A 7 63.37 41.33 4.76
C ALA A 7 63.17 39.92 4.18
N ALA A 8 63.06 38.91 5.04
CA ALA A 8 62.68 37.56 4.64
C ALA A 8 61.16 37.50 4.43
N THR A 9 60.73 37.37 3.19
CA THR A 9 59.34 37.05 2.82
C THR A 9 59.06 35.60 3.17
N LEU A 10 58.26 35.37 4.22
CA LEU A 10 57.68 34.05 4.52
C LEU A 10 56.67 33.72 3.41
N ALA A 11 56.92 32.63 2.68
CA ALA A 11 55.97 32.09 1.71
C ALA A 11 54.70 31.66 2.45
N GLN A 12 53.56 32.28 2.12
CA GLN A 12 52.24 31.79 2.52
C GLN A 12 52.02 30.43 1.86
N VAL A 13 51.89 29.38 2.67
CA VAL A 13 51.47 28.05 2.22
C VAL A 13 49.99 28.16 1.87
N THR A 14 49.65 28.18 0.59
CA THR A 14 48.26 28.12 0.14
C THR A 14 47.68 26.76 0.58
N PRO A 15 46.60 26.71 1.37
CA PRO A 15 46.00 25.43 1.74
C PRO A 15 45.57 24.72 0.46
N ALA A 16 45.97 23.45 0.33
CA ALA A 16 45.48 22.59 -0.75
C ALA A 16 43.95 22.54 -0.69
N PRO A 17 43.24 22.54 -1.84
CA PRO A 17 41.79 22.41 -1.83
C PRO A 17 41.41 21.14 -1.09
N ALA A 18 40.53 21.27 -0.09
CA ALA A 18 40.04 20.13 0.67
C ALA A 18 39.41 19.12 -0.30
N SER A 19 39.84 17.86 -0.22
CA SER A 19 39.25 16.76 -0.97
C SER A 19 37.75 16.70 -0.65
N SER A 20 36.89 16.72 -1.68
CA SER A 20 35.44 16.63 -1.47
C SER A 20 35.04 15.19 -1.20
N LEU A 21 34.57 14.90 0.02
CA LEU A 21 33.92 13.65 0.37
C LEU A 21 32.61 13.50 -0.42
N THR A 22 32.48 12.46 -1.24
CA THR A 22 31.29 12.22 -2.06
C THR A 22 30.65 10.89 -1.68
N LEU A 23 29.31 10.87 -1.61
CA LEU A 23 28.50 9.70 -1.23
C LEU A 23 27.68 9.21 -2.43
N SER A 24 27.46 7.90 -2.54
CA SER A 24 26.57 7.34 -3.56
C SER A 24 25.09 7.73 -3.36
N THR A 25 24.71 8.04 -2.12
CA THR A 25 23.42 8.63 -1.77
C THR A 25 23.56 9.49 -0.53
N THR A 26 22.77 10.56 -0.47
CA THR A 26 22.63 11.43 0.72
C THR A 26 21.38 11.09 1.54
N SER A 27 20.59 10.11 1.11
CA SER A 27 19.41 9.65 1.85
C SER A 27 19.26 8.13 1.81
N VAL A 28 18.82 7.55 2.94
CA VAL A 28 18.65 6.11 3.12
C VAL A 28 17.32 5.84 3.81
N ASN A 29 16.46 5.07 3.14
CA ASN A 29 15.18 4.59 3.67
C ASN A 29 15.29 3.10 3.97
N LEU A 30 15.06 2.71 5.21
CA LEU A 30 15.22 1.33 5.67
C LEU A 30 13.97 0.84 6.37
N ASN A 31 13.53 -0.37 6.06
CA ASN A 31 12.65 -1.10 6.94
C ASN A 31 13.44 -1.58 8.17
N PRO A 32 12.78 -1.83 9.32
CA PRO A 32 13.46 -2.40 10.48
C PRO A 32 14.23 -3.67 10.15
N ALA A 33 15.45 -3.80 10.70
CA ALA A 33 16.43 -4.86 10.40
C ALA A 33 16.97 -4.92 8.96
N GLN A 34 16.61 -3.98 8.09
CA GLN A 34 17.21 -3.88 6.76
C GLN A 34 18.60 -3.24 6.84
N GLN A 35 19.47 -3.63 5.91
CA GLN A 35 20.79 -3.05 5.71
C GLN A 35 20.88 -2.37 4.33
N GLN A 36 21.63 -1.28 4.26
CA GLN A 36 22.02 -0.62 3.01
C GLN A 36 23.51 -0.29 3.05
N VAL A 37 24.18 -0.45 1.91
CA VAL A 37 25.57 0.00 1.73
C VAL A 37 25.58 1.33 1.00
N VAL A 38 26.33 2.29 1.53
CA VAL A 38 26.63 3.60 0.93
C VAL A 38 28.12 3.62 0.58
N THR A 39 28.46 3.88 -0.68
CA THR A 39 29.86 3.96 -1.10
C THR A 39 30.35 5.39 -1.03
N LEU A 40 31.64 5.55 -0.71
CA LEU A 40 32.31 6.83 -0.54
C LEU A 40 33.45 6.96 -1.54
N THR A 41 33.60 8.14 -2.10
CA THR A 41 34.74 8.51 -2.95
C THR A 41 35.40 9.78 -2.43
N GLY A 42 36.73 9.83 -2.51
CA GLY A 42 37.53 10.96 -2.01
C GLY A 42 37.69 11.03 -0.49
N ALA A 43 37.27 10.00 0.26
CA ALA A 43 37.41 9.93 1.71
C ALA A 43 38.86 9.69 2.15
N THR A 44 39.28 10.37 3.22
CA THR A 44 40.58 10.13 3.89
C THR A 44 40.36 9.41 5.22
N PRO A 45 40.73 8.13 5.37
CA PRO A 45 40.57 7.40 6.63
C PRO A 45 41.45 7.96 7.78
N PRO A 46 41.07 7.76 9.05
CA PRO A 46 39.83 7.14 9.52
C PRO A 46 38.62 8.07 9.37
N LEU A 47 37.46 7.49 9.05
CA LEU A 47 36.18 8.19 9.08
C LEU A 47 35.59 8.15 10.49
N GLN A 48 35.05 9.29 10.93
CA GLN A 48 34.25 9.40 12.14
C GLN A 48 32.78 9.46 11.74
N ALA A 49 31.98 8.56 12.30
CA ALA A 49 30.54 8.45 12.07
C ALA A 49 29.81 8.76 13.38
N THR A 50 28.97 9.80 13.36
CA THR A 50 28.16 10.21 14.52
C THR A 50 26.68 10.24 14.14
N LEU A 51 25.83 9.64 14.98
CA LEU A 51 24.38 9.65 14.83
C LEU A 51 23.75 10.53 15.90
N GLU A 52 22.67 11.24 15.53
CA GLU A 52 21.91 12.06 16.46
C GLU A 52 21.04 11.20 17.39
N GLN A 53 20.25 10.29 16.80
CA GLN A 53 19.26 9.48 17.54
C GLN A 53 19.65 8.01 17.73
N ARG A 54 20.66 7.53 16.99
CA ARG A 54 21.15 6.14 17.04
C ARG A 54 20.07 5.12 16.66
N LEU A 55 19.27 5.44 15.63
CA LEU A 55 18.26 4.53 15.09
C LEU A 55 18.85 3.38 14.24
N VAL A 56 20.12 3.48 13.90
CA VAL A 56 20.86 2.52 13.07
C VAL A 56 22.22 2.20 13.70
N ASN A 57 22.80 1.07 13.29
CA ASN A 57 24.21 0.77 13.47
C ASN A 57 24.96 1.10 12.19
N VAL A 58 26.15 1.66 12.31
CA VAL A 58 27.00 2.03 11.17
C VAL A 58 28.35 1.35 11.32
N GLU A 59 28.72 0.58 10.30
CA GLU A 59 30.04 -0.02 10.17
C GLU A 59 30.77 0.61 9.00
N VAL A 60 31.93 1.20 9.27
CA VAL A 60 32.81 1.76 8.24
C VAL A 60 33.74 0.66 7.76
N SER A 61 33.90 0.50 6.45
CA SER A 61 34.89 -0.41 5.90
C SER A 61 36.32 0.01 6.32
N PRO A 62 37.26 -0.94 6.50
CA PRO A 62 38.63 -0.62 6.95
C PRO A 62 39.39 0.35 6.03
N ASP A 63 39.05 0.37 4.74
CA ASP A 63 39.62 1.26 3.73
C ASP A 63 38.86 2.60 3.60
N GLY A 64 37.77 2.79 4.35
CA GLY A 64 36.93 3.98 4.31
C GLY A 64 36.14 4.19 3.03
N SER A 65 36.06 3.18 2.15
CA SER A 65 35.37 3.27 0.85
C SER A 65 33.87 2.97 0.93
N ALA A 66 33.39 2.40 2.03
CA ALA A 66 31.99 2.02 2.21
C ALA A 66 31.50 2.18 3.66
N LEU A 67 30.21 2.48 3.78
CA LEU A 67 29.44 2.45 5.02
C LEU A 67 28.35 1.40 4.90
N THR A 68 28.30 0.48 5.84
CA THR A 68 27.18 -0.41 6.06
C THR A 68 26.27 0.20 7.11
N ILE A 69 25.05 0.54 6.73
CA ILE A 69 24.03 1.10 7.63
C ILE A 69 22.97 0.02 7.87
N THR A 70 22.79 -0.40 9.12
CA THR A 70 21.84 -1.43 9.52
C THR A 70 20.79 -0.84 10.45
N ALA A 71 19.52 -0.89 10.04
CA ALA A 71 18.42 -0.39 10.84
C ALA A 71 18.19 -1.22 12.10
N THR A 72 17.93 -0.55 13.23
CA THR A 72 17.42 -1.20 14.43
C THR A 72 15.93 -1.56 14.28
N GLN A 73 15.29 -1.98 15.37
CA GLN A 73 13.84 -2.18 15.42
C GLN A 73 13.05 -0.88 15.63
N ALA A 74 13.71 0.21 16.00
CA ALA A 74 13.06 1.49 16.24
C ALA A 74 12.81 2.25 14.92
N THR A 75 11.66 2.90 14.81
CA THR A 75 11.30 3.75 13.66
C THR A 75 11.53 5.23 13.96
N GLY A 76 11.86 6.02 12.95
CA GLY A 76 12.03 7.46 13.08
C GLY A 76 12.90 8.04 11.96
N SER A 77 13.47 9.21 12.23
CA SER A 77 14.45 9.86 11.37
C SER A 77 15.72 10.14 12.15
N ASP A 78 16.86 10.00 11.50
CA ASP A 78 18.19 10.22 12.06
C ASP A 78 19.05 10.91 11.02
N VAL A 79 20.14 11.55 11.46
CA VAL A 79 21.16 12.10 10.57
C VAL A 79 22.49 11.48 10.95
N LEU A 80 23.14 10.87 9.97
CA LEU A 80 24.50 10.38 10.10
C LEU A 80 25.45 11.46 9.60
N HIS A 81 26.24 12.01 10.52
CA HIS A 81 27.33 12.93 10.23
C HIS A 81 28.63 12.15 10.02
N LEU A 82 29.27 12.40 8.90
CA LEU A 82 30.56 11.82 8.54
C LEU A 82 31.62 12.92 8.51
N VAL A 83 32.74 12.66 9.15
CA VAL A 83 33.93 13.52 9.09
C VAL A 83 35.14 12.65 8.79
N ASP A 84 35.88 12.97 7.74
CA ASP A 84 37.11 12.27 7.40
C ASP A 84 38.33 12.87 8.11
N ALA A 85 39.50 12.22 8.00
CA ALA A 85 40.73 12.69 8.64
C ALA A 85 41.27 14.02 8.08
N ALA A 86 40.85 14.41 6.87
CA ALA A 86 41.18 15.69 6.24
C ALA A 86 40.18 16.81 6.64
N GLY A 87 39.14 16.48 7.42
CA GLY A 87 38.11 17.40 7.86
C GLY A 87 36.97 17.61 6.86
N ALA A 88 36.91 16.83 5.77
CA ALA A 88 35.80 16.83 4.85
C ALA A 88 34.57 16.22 5.53
N GLN A 89 33.39 16.81 5.29
CA GLN A 89 32.14 16.44 5.95
C GLN A 89 31.07 16.04 4.96
N ALA A 90 30.22 15.11 5.35
CA ALA A 90 29.02 14.75 4.61
C ALA A 90 27.92 14.24 5.55
N ASP A 91 26.67 14.50 5.19
CA ASP A 91 25.50 14.07 5.94
C ASP A 91 24.68 13.06 5.14
N VAL A 92 24.16 12.04 5.83
CA VAL A 92 23.19 11.09 5.29
C VAL A 92 21.91 11.19 6.10
N SER A 93 20.82 11.62 5.47
CA SER A 93 19.49 11.57 6.08
C SER A 93 18.96 10.15 6.09
N ILE A 94 18.62 9.63 7.27
CA ILE A 94 18.17 8.26 7.45
C ILE A 94 16.71 8.28 7.92
N ARG A 95 15.88 7.43 7.31
CA ARG A 95 14.53 7.18 7.77
C ARG A 95 14.34 5.68 7.95
N VAL A 96 13.88 5.29 9.13
CA VAL A 96 13.50 3.91 9.46
C VAL A 96 11.99 3.86 9.67
N ALA A 97 11.26 3.12 8.84
CA ALA A 97 9.82 3.00 8.94
C ALA A 97 9.32 1.66 8.38
N PHE A 98 8.14 1.22 8.80
CA PHE A 98 7.47 0.09 8.15
C PHE A 98 6.80 0.54 6.84
N ASN A 99 6.46 -0.41 5.98
CA ASN A 99 5.61 -0.15 4.83
C ASN A 99 4.19 0.19 5.27
N ALA A 100 3.53 1.08 4.53
CA ALA A 100 2.17 1.54 4.82
C ALA A 100 1.11 0.44 4.72
N GLY A 101 1.46 -0.70 4.11
CA GLY A 101 0.60 -1.85 4.00
C GLY A 101 1.17 -2.90 3.05
N THR A 102 0.32 -3.84 2.66
CA THR A 102 0.62 -4.86 1.65
C THR A 102 -0.43 -4.80 0.56
N ILE A 103 0.04 -4.71 -0.68
CA ILE A 103 -0.77 -4.83 -1.90
C ILE A 103 -0.73 -6.30 -2.34
N VAL A 104 -1.89 -6.91 -2.51
CA VAL A 104 -1.99 -8.29 -2.97
C VAL A 104 -1.82 -8.30 -4.49
N PRO A 105 -0.87 -9.06 -5.06
CA PRO A 105 -0.59 -8.99 -6.50
C PRO A 105 -1.70 -9.64 -7.34
N GLN A 106 -2.40 -10.65 -6.81
CA GLN A 106 -3.43 -11.38 -7.54
C GLN A 106 -4.59 -11.82 -6.63
N GLN A 107 -5.80 -11.76 -7.16
CA GLN A 107 -7.03 -12.20 -6.47
C GLN A 107 -8.02 -12.81 -7.46
N THR A 108 -8.89 -13.70 -6.97
CA THR A 108 -10.02 -14.22 -7.75
C THR A 108 -11.33 -13.67 -7.18
N LEU A 109 -12.20 -13.17 -8.07
CA LEU A 109 -13.55 -12.73 -7.77
C LEU A 109 -14.53 -13.66 -8.50
N ARG A 110 -15.36 -14.38 -7.75
CA ARG A 110 -16.41 -15.24 -8.31
C ARG A 110 -17.75 -14.55 -8.18
N VAL A 111 -18.47 -14.45 -9.29
CA VAL A 111 -19.80 -13.87 -9.38
C VAL A 111 -20.75 -14.83 -10.08
N THR A 112 -22.04 -14.54 -10.03
CA THR A 112 -23.06 -15.24 -10.82
C THR A 112 -23.96 -14.21 -11.49
N GLY A 113 -24.18 -14.34 -12.80
CA GLY A 113 -25.06 -13.46 -13.57
C GLY A 113 -25.27 -14.00 -14.98
N ASP A 114 -26.34 -13.59 -15.66
CA ASP A 114 -26.63 -14.01 -17.04
C ASP A 114 -27.20 -12.86 -17.88
N PRO A 115 -26.34 -12.08 -18.57
CA PRO A 115 -24.91 -11.95 -18.34
C PRO A 115 -24.62 -11.04 -17.13
N ALA A 116 -23.41 -11.13 -16.56
CA ALA A 116 -22.96 -10.24 -15.50
C ALA A 116 -22.70 -8.83 -16.04
N ASP A 117 -23.37 -7.83 -15.45
CA ASP A 117 -23.30 -6.44 -15.89
C ASP A 117 -21.88 -5.85 -15.76
N PRO A 118 -21.31 -5.23 -16.81
CA PRO A 118 -19.95 -4.69 -16.79
C PRO A 118 -19.71 -3.56 -15.77
N GLN A 119 -20.71 -2.70 -15.53
CA GLN A 119 -20.57 -1.57 -14.61
C GLN A 119 -20.56 -2.07 -13.16
N TRP A 120 -21.47 -2.99 -12.85
CA TRP A 120 -21.49 -3.68 -11.57
C TRP A 120 -20.21 -4.48 -11.32
N LEU A 121 -19.72 -5.21 -12.33
CA LEU A 121 -18.46 -5.95 -12.24
C LEU A 121 -17.26 -5.04 -11.92
N ALA A 122 -17.17 -3.87 -12.56
CA ALA A 122 -16.10 -2.91 -12.30
C ALA A 122 -16.12 -2.43 -10.83
N GLN A 123 -17.30 -2.19 -10.26
CA GLN A 123 -17.46 -1.84 -8.85
C GLN A 123 -17.06 -3.00 -7.93
N GLU A 124 -17.49 -4.22 -8.24
CA GLU A 124 -17.13 -5.39 -7.42
C GLU A 124 -15.65 -5.74 -7.50
N VAL A 125 -14.99 -5.51 -8.63
CA VAL A 125 -13.53 -5.60 -8.75
C VAL A 125 -12.85 -4.61 -7.81
N GLN A 126 -13.26 -3.34 -7.79
CA GLN A 126 -12.70 -2.36 -6.85
C GLN A 126 -12.94 -2.75 -5.40
N ASN A 127 -14.16 -3.19 -5.06
CA ASN A 127 -14.51 -3.65 -3.72
C ASN A 127 -13.67 -4.87 -3.31
N ALA A 128 -13.42 -5.80 -4.23
CA ALA A 128 -12.60 -6.98 -3.99
C ALA A 128 -11.15 -6.61 -3.66
N VAL A 129 -10.55 -5.69 -4.42
CA VAL A 129 -9.19 -5.18 -4.19
C VAL A 129 -9.10 -4.41 -2.88
N LEU A 130 -10.09 -3.57 -2.58
CA LEU A 130 -10.13 -2.81 -1.33
C LEU A 130 -10.15 -3.75 -0.11
N ARG A 131 -10.97 -4.82 -0.15
CA ARG A 131 -11.04 -5.82 0.93
C ARG A 131 -9.75 -6.63 1.10
N ALA A 132 -9.03 -6.89 0.02
CA ALA A 132 -7.78 -7.66 0.08
C ALA A 132 -6.57 -6.81 0.49
N THR A 133 -6.62 -5.51 0.23
CA THR A 133 -5.55 -4.58 0.59
C THR A 133 -5.48 -4.43 2.11
N LYS A 134 -4.29 -4.65 2.68
CA LYS A 134 -4.06 -4.51 4.13
C LYS A 134 -3.23 -3.26 4.40
N ALA A 135 -3.88 -2.19 4.83
CA ALA A 135 -3.21 -0.97 5.25
C ALA A 135 -2.89 -0.99 6.76
N GLN A 136 -1.80 -0.32 7.14
CA GLN A 136 -1.49 -0.03 8.54
C GLN A 136 -2.50 0.99 9.10
N PRO A 137 -2.66 1.08 10.43
CA PRO A 137 -3.44 2.15 11.06
C PRO A 137 -2.96 3.53 10.58
N ASP A 138 -3.88 4.45 10.33
CA ASP A 138 -3.64 5.82 9.85
C ASP A 138 -3.08 5.93 8.41
N ALA A 139 -2.88 4.82 7.69
CA ALA A 139 -2.55 4.84 6.27
C ALA A 139 -3.82 4.95 5.40
N THR A 140 -3.68 5.57 4.23
CA THR A 140 -4.81 5.80 3.30
C THR A 140 -4.66 4.95 2.05
N VAL A 141 -5.67 4.16 1.70
CA VAL A 141 -5.72 3.41 0.44
C VAL A 141 -6.44 4.23 -0.62
N THR A 142 -5.84 4.35 -1.80
CA THR A 142 -6.45 4.92 -3.00
C THR A 142 -6.35 3.89 -4.13
N LEU A 143 -7.47 3.61 -4.78
CA LEU A 143 -7.52 2.76 -5.97
C LEU A 143 -7.48 3.63 -7.22
N GLY A 144 -6.73 3.19 -8.22
CA GLY A 144 -6.74 3.77 -9.55
C GLY A 144 -8.00 3.40 -10.31
N ALA A 145 -8.19 4.03 -11.47
CA ALA A 145 -9.29 3.70 -12.36
C ALA A 145 -9.20 2.24 -12.83
N THR A 146 -10.31 1.54 -12.78
CA THR A 146 -10.47 0.21 -13.38
C THR A 146 -10.74 0.37 -14.88
N PRO A 147 -10.06 -0.36 -15.77
CA PRO A 147 -10.39 -0.32 -17.20
C PRO A 147 -11.83 -0.78 -17.42
N ALA A 148 -12.50 -0.18 -18.41
CA ALA A 148 -13.84 -0.59 -18.80
C ALA A 148 -13.78 -2.05 -19.30
N LEU A 149 -14.65 -2.90 -18.74
CA LEU A 149 -14.83 -4.26 -19.22
C LEU A 149 -15.51 -4.20 -20.59
N SER A 150 -14.90 -4.88 -21.58
CA SER A 150 -15.28 -4.81 -23.00
C SER A 150 -16.63 -5.47 -23.33
N GLY A 151 -17.23 -6.19 -22.38
CA GLY A 151 -18.52 -6.85 -22.55
C GLY A 151 -19.03 -7.47 -21.25
N ALA A 152 -20.32 -7.80 -21.23
CA ALA A 152 -20.93 -8.55 -20.14
C ALA A 152 -20.39 -9.99 -20.16
N LEU A 153 -20.09 -10.56 -18.99
CA LEU A 153 -19.60 -11.94 -18.91
C LEU A 153 -20.78 -12.89 -18.83
N THR A 154 -20.85 -13.89 -19.70
CA THR A 154 -21.85 -14.97 -19.62
C THR A 154 -21.41 -16.07 -18.64
N PRO A 155 -22.33 -16.92 -18.16
CA PRO A 155 -21.97 -18.04 -17.29
C PRO A 155 -20.90 -18.95 -17.90
N GLY A 156 -19.82 -19.19 -17.14
CA GLY A 156 -18.66 -19.98 -17.56
C GLY A 156 -17.49 -19.15 -18.10
N GLU A 157 -17.69 -17.86 -18.37
CA GLU A 157 -16.63 -16.98 -18.86
C GLU A 157 -15.79 -16.37 -17.73
N SER A 158 -14.60 -15.91 -18.10
CA SER A 158 -13.68 -15.22 -17.21
C SER A 158 -12.95 -14.09 -17.91
N THR A 159 -12.49 -13.12 -17.12
CA THR A 159 -11.64 -12.02 -17.60
C THR A 159 -10.65 -11.61 -16.51
N GLN A 160 -9.63 -10.85 -16.89
CA GLN A 160 -8.65 -10.29 -15.96
C GLN A 160 -8.72 -8.78 -15.96
N VAL A 161 -8.67 -8.20 -14.76
CA VAL A 161 -8.72 -6.76 -14.56
C VAL A 161 -7.59 -6.34 -13.64
N GLU A 162 -6.73 -5.46 -14.11
CA GLU A 162 -5.67 -4.87 -13.30
C GLU A 162 -6.18 -3.58 -12.63
N VAL A 163 -5.99 -3.49 -11.32
CA VAL A 163 -6.36 -2.31 -10.52
C VAL A 163 -5.10 -1.73 -9.90
N PRO A 164 -4.70 -0.50 -10.25
CA PRO A 164 -3.62 0.20 -9.56
C PRO A 164 -4.00 0.48 -8.10
N VAL A 165 -3.07 0.28 -7.18
CA VAL A 165 -3.25 0.51 -5.74
C VAL A 165 -2.14 1.40 -5.21
N GLN A 166 -2.51 2.44 -4.46
CA GLN A 166 -1.60 3.24 -3.66
C GLN A 166 -2.01 3.16 -2.20
N ILE A 167 -1.03 2.89 -1.32
CA ILE A 167 -1.19 3.00 0.13
C ILE A 167 -0.27 4.12 0.60
N SER A 168 -0.85 5.26 0.96
CA SER A 168 -0.12 6.40 1.50
C SER A 168 0.14 6.19 2.99
N GLY A 169 1.40 6.24 3.38
CA GLY A 169 1.85 6.09 4.77
C GLY A 169 1.75 7.36 5.60
N ASN A 170 1.32 8.47 5.01
CA ASN A 170 1.03 9.75 5.67
C ASN A 170 2.19 10.24 6.56
N GLY A 171 3.43 10.04 6.11
CA GLY A 171 4.65 10.42 6.83
C GLY A 171 5.08 9.46 7.94
N LYS A 172 4.19 8.57 8.41
CA LYS A 172 4.49 7.56 9.44
C LYS A 172 5.08 6.27 8.88
N TYR A 173 4.64 5.88 7.69
CA TYR A 173 5.08 4.67 6.99
C TYR A 173 5.71 4.99 5.63
N PHE A 174 6.32 4.00 4.98
CA PHE A 174 6.71 4.11 3.56
C PHE A 174 5.52 3.86 2.66
N ASP A 175 5.24 4.80 1.76
CA ASP A 175 4.21 4.66 0.74
C ASP A 175 4.44 3.40 -0.09
N GLN A 176 3.35 2.72 -0.45
CA GLN A 176 3.38 1.55 -1.32
C GLN A 176 2.60 1.85 -2.59
N ARG A 177 3.13 1.40 -3.72
CA ARG A 177 2.49 1.47 -5.04
C ARG A 177 2.64 0.14 -5.75
N GLY A 178 1.59 -0.28 -6.43
CA GLY A 178 1.58 -1.52 -7.20
C GLY A 178 0.23 -1.70 -7.88
N SER A 179 -0.04 -2.92 -8.32
CA SER A 179 -1.32 -3.30 -8.88
C SER A 179 -1.79 -4.65 -8.36
N THR A 180 -3.09 -4.85 -8.38
CA THR A 180 -3.74 -6.13 -8.11
C THR A 180 -4.40 -6.60 -9.39
N VAL A 181 -4.03 -7.79 -9.87
CA VAL A 181 -4.72 -8.47 -10.98
C VAL A 181 -5.87 -9.28 -10.42
N VAL A 182 -7.10 -8.95 -10.82
CA VAL A 182 -8.31 -9.66 -10.42
C VAL A 182 -8.76 -10.58 -11.55
N ASN A 183 -8.73 -11.89 -11.31
CA ASN A 183 -9.38 -12.88 -12.15
C ASN A 183 -10.87 -12.90 -11.81
N VAL A 184 -11.71 -12.40 -12.71
CA VAL A 184 -13.17 -12.40 -12.56
C VAL A 184 -13.71 -13.64 -13.24
N GLU A 185 -14.44 -14.47 -12.50
CA GLU A 185 -15.07 -15.71 -12.98
C GLU A 185 -16.60 -15.57 -12.82
N ASN A 186 -17.34 -15.60 -13.93
CA ASN A 186 -18.80 -15.74 -13.86
C ASN A 186 -19.16 -17.22 -13.79
N VAL A 187 -19.46 -17.70 -12.60
CA VAL A 187 -19.75 -19.12 -12.36
C VAL A 187 -21.22 -19.40 -12.67
N ALA A 188 -21.49 -20.46 -13.41
CA ALA A 188 -22.85 -20.91 -13.63
C ALA A 188 -23.50 -21.31 -12.29
N ALA A 189 -24.57 -20.61 -11.93
CA ALA A 189 -25.42 -21.00 -10.82
C ALA A 189 -26.53 -21.92 -11.35
N PRO A 190 -26.82 -23.05 -10.67
CA PRO A 190 -28.01 -23.82 -11.01
C PRO A 190 -29.24 -22.93 -10.84
N PRO A 191 -30.26 -23.05 -11.71
CA PRO A 191 -31.52 -22.36 -11.50
C PRO A 191 -32.04 -22.68 -10.10
N PHE A 192 -32.27 -21.66 -9.28
CA PHE A 192 -33.00 -21.86 -8.05
C PHE A 192 -34.48 -21.82 -8.40
N GLN A 193 -35.24 -22.81 -7.91
CA GLN A 193 -36.70 -22.67 -7.92
C GLN A 193 -37.07 -21.78 -6.75
N PRO A 194 -37.66 -20.59 -6.99
CA PRO A 194 -38.13 -19.75 -5.89
C PRO A 194 -39.12 -20.56 -5.04
N GLY A 195 -39.06 -20.38 -3.72
CA GLY A 195 -40.09 -20.91 -2.84
C GLY A 195 -41.46 -20.35 -3.22
N ILE A 196 -42.52 -21.12 -2.97
CA ILE A 196 -43.88 -20.68 -3.28
C ILE A 196 -44.22 -19.48 -2.39
N LEU A 197 -44.58 -18.34 -2.98
CA LEU A 197 -45.18 -17.22 -2.25
C LEU A 197 -46.68 -17.21 -2.54
N PHE A 198 -47.46 -17.51 -1.51
CA PHE A 198 -48.88 -17.24 -1.51
C PHE A 198 -49.11 -15.78 -1.14
N TYR A 199 -49.89 -15.06 -1.96
CA TYR A 199 -50.26 -13.68 -1.75
C TYR A 199 -51.79 -13.58 -1.69
N SER A 200 -52.32 -12.96 -0.64
CA SER A 200 -53.75 -12.73 -0.45
C SER A 200 -53.99 -11.30 -0.01
N ASP A 201 -54.74 -10.56 -0.82
CA ASP A 201 -55.08 -9.14 -0.62
C ASP A 201 -56.46 -8.83 -1.22
N ASP A 202 -57.26 -9.87 -1.50
CA ASP A 202 -58.58 -9.75 -2.09
C ASP A 202 -59.59 -10.61 -1.31
N PRO A 203 -60.61 -10.01 -0.67
CA PRO A 203 -60.84 -8.56 -0.59
C PRO A 203 -59.84 -7.90 0.38
N GLU A 204 -59.31 -6.72 0.05
CA GLU A 204 -58.48 -5.92 0.98
C GLU A 204 -59.26 -5.59 2.26
N HIS A 205 -60.56 -5.29 2.12
CA HIS A 205 -61.49 -4.98 3.22
C HIS A 205 -62.49 -6.11 3.47
N VAL A 206 -62.45 -6.69 4.67
CA VAL A 206 -63.36 -7.76 5.07
C VAL A 206 -64.66 -7.17 5.61
N THR A 207 -65.77 -7.36 4.88
CA THR A 207 -67.10 -6.84 5.26
C THR A 207 -68.03 -7.89 5.86
N GLN A 208 -67.65 -9.17 5.79
CA GLN A 208 -68.40 -10.32 6.33
C GLN A 208 -67.48 -11.53 6.50
N ASP A 209 -67.87 -12.47 7.37
CA ASP A 209 -67.14 -13.72 7.56
C ASP A 209 -67.01 -14.51 6.25
N GLY A 210 -65.79 -14.98 5.97
CA GLY A 210 -65.52 -15.70 4.72
C GLY A 210 -64.12 -16.30 4.66
N LEU A 211 -63.88 -17.05 3.59
CA LEU A 211 -62.56 -17.60 3.26
C LEU A 211 -61.75 -16.55 2.50
N LEU A 212 -60.68 -16.05 3.11
CA LEU A 212 -59.81 -15.03 2.51
C LEU A 212 -58.72 -15.64 1.62
N PHE A 213 -58.17 -16.78 2.03
CA PHE A 213 -57.11 -17.45 1.27
C PHE A 213 -57.23 -18.97 1.34
N ARG A 214 -56.91 -19.65 0.23
CA ARG A 214 -56.72 -21.10 0.18
C ARG A 214 -55.53 -21.42 -0.72
N GLY A 215 -54.57 -22.15 -0.18
CA GLY A 215 -53.42 -22.65 -0.92
C GLY A 215 -53.07 -24.09 -0.49
N THR A 216 -52.47 -24.85 -1.40
CA THR A 216 -51.99 -26.21 -1.13
C THR A 216 -50.50 -26.18 -0.86
N VAL A 217 -50.07 -26.65 0.30
CA VAL A 217 -48.64 -26.79 0.65
C VAL A 217 -48.20 -28.23 0.35
N THR A 218 -47.13 -28.39 -0.41
CA THR A 218 -46.54 -29.70 -0.70
C THR A 218 -45.38 -29.98 0.27
N PRO A 219 -45.34 -31.17 0.91
CA PRO A 219 -44.21 -31.56 1.76
C PRO A 219 -42.86 -31.42 1.03
N GLY A 220 -41.87 -30.86 1.72
CA GLY A 220 -40.53 -30.63 1.16
C GLY A 220 -40.38 -29.39 0.28
N THR A 221 -41.46 -28.64 0.02
CA THR A 221 -41.42 -27.36 -0.68
C THR A 221 -41.65 -26.22 0.31
N PRO A 222 -40.63 -25.40 0.64
CA PRO A 222 -40.84 -24.22 1.45
C PRO A 222 -41.85 -23.27 0.80
N ALA A 223 -42.88 -22.89 1.54
CA ALA A 223 -43.88 -21.92 1.14
C ALA A 223 -43.92 -20.76 2.14
N ARG A 224 -44.15 -19.54 1.66
CA ARG A 224 -44.42 -18.34 2.46
C ARG A 224 -45.83 -17.86 2.14
N LEU A 225 -46.55 -17.38 3.14
CA LEU A 225 -47.82 -16.67 2.97
C LEU A 225 -47.61 -15.21 3.35
N TYR A 226 -47.93 -14.33 2.42
CA TYR A 226 -48.11 -12.90 2.68
C TYR A 226 -49.61 -12.62 2.54
N TYR A 227 -50.24 -12.18 3.62
CA TYR A 227 -51.65 -11.79 3.62
C TYR A 227 -51.79 -10.38 4.18
N TYR A 228 -52.62 -9.58 3.55
CA TYR A 228 -53.03 -8.28 4.03
C TYR A 228 -54.54 -8.17 3.84
N HIS A 229 -55.25 -8.01 4.95
CA HIS A 229 -56.69 -7.79 5.00
C HIS A 229 -56.94 -6.92 6.22
N ASP A 230 -57.79 -5.91 6.09
CA ASP A 230 -58.28 -5.15 7.23
C ASP A 230 -59.77 -5.40 7.46
N ASP A 231 -60.24 -5.05 8.65
CA ASP A 231 -61.66 -5.07 8.96
C ASP A 231 -62.27 -3.73 8.55
N ALA A 232 -63.26 -3.76 7.66
CA ALA A 232 -64.02 -2.56 7.35
C ALA A 232 -64.80 -2.14 8.61
N GLN A 233 -64.54 -0.93 9.13
CA GLN A 233 -65.30 -0.36 10.25
C GLN A 233 -66.71 0.08 9.84
#